data_AF-A0A936R2R7-F1
#
_entry.id   AF-A0A936R2R7-F1
#
_cell.length_a   1.000
_cell.length_b   1.000
_cell.length_c   1.000
_cell.angle_alpha   90.00
_cell.angle_beta   90.00
_cell.angle_gamma   90.00
#
_symmetry.space_group_name_H-M   'P 1'
#
loop_
_entity.id
_entity.type
_entity.pdbx_description
1 polymer ?
#
loop_
_entity_poly.entity_id
_entity_poly.type
_entity_poly.pdbx_seq_one_letter_code
_entity_poly.pdbx_strand_id
1 'polypeptide(L)'
;MNTATRLELVWPGKDKFLLVPKDDTGKPVWVERDHPAASEVRLTDFGDAVGDVPEDPYAANLLFTGDSLDVLRILCEVPEYRAIYRGKVKLVYIDPPFNTGQAFEHYDDWMEHSTWLSFMRERLLLIRDLLAPDGSLWVHLDDAEQHRMRCLMDEVFGAPNFIATLQWEMADSPRNSARHFSVDVDPIHVYARDGSEMAPKAVAIC
;
A
#
# COMPACT_ATOMS: atom_id res chain seq x y z
N MET A 1 5.53 1.08 -32.20
CA MET A 1 5.42 1.41 -30.76
C MET A 1 5.07 2.88 -30.69
N ASN A 2 3.83 3.20 -30.30
CA ASN A 2 3.38 4.58 -30.19
C ASN A 2 3.99 5.16 -28.91
N THR A 3 5.04 5.96 -29.05
CA THR A 3 5.60 6.81 -27.99
C THR A 3 4.63 7.96 -27.73
N ALA A 4 3.40 7.63 -27.34
CA ALA A 4 2.47 8.59 -26.77
C ALA A 4 3.06 9.01 -25.43
N THR A 5 3.35 10.30 -25.29
CA THR A 5 3.81 10.97 -24.07
C THR A 5 3.03 10.48 -22.86
N ARG A 6 3.66 9.60 -22.07
CA ARG A 6 3.11 9.09 -20.81
C ARG A 6 3.28 10.18 -19.76
N LEU A 7 2.21 10.57 -19.08
CA LEU A 7 2.27 11.45 -17.92
C LEU A 7 3.04 10.75 -16.80
N GLU A 8 3.97 11.46 -16.16
CA GLU A 8 4.81 10.91 -15.10
C GLU A 8 4.93 11.89 -13.93
N LEU A 9 4.70 11.39 -12.71
CA LEU A 9 5.04 12.09 -11.48
C LEU A 9 6.52 11.88 -11.16
N VAL A 10 7.29 12.95 -10.93
CA VAL A 10 8.72 12.86 -10.61
C VAL A 10 9.00 13.38 -9.19
N TRP A 11 9.96 12.76 -8.50
CA TRP A 11 10.42 13.17 -7.18
C TRP A 11 11.87 12.71 -6.93
N PRO A 12 12.59 13.33 -5.97
CA PRO A 12 13.93 12.90 -5.59
C PRO A 12 14.00 11.43 -5.18
N GLY A 13 14.92 10.67 -5.77
CA GLY A 13 15.16 9.27 -5.42
C GLY A 13 14.17 8.27 -6.03
N LYS A 14 13.22 8.68 -6.88
CA LYS A 14 12.26 7.76 -7.54
C LYS A 14 12.91 6.50 -8.16
N ASP A 15 14.07 6.68 -8.76
CA ASP A 15 14.88 5.65 -9.41
C ASP A 15 15.72 4.81 -8.45
N LYS A 16 15.83 5.20 -7.18
CA LYS A 16 16.59 4.55 -6.12
C LYS A 16 15.70 3.66 -5.23
N PHE A 17 16.32 2.97 -4.28
CA PHE A 17 15.63 2.23 -3.23
C PHE A 17 15.72 3.00 -1.91
N LEU A 18 14.57 3.18 -1.25
CA LEU A 18 14.51 3.82 0.06
C LEU A 18 14.77 2.76 1.14
N LEU A 19 15.96 2.82 1.75
CA LEU A 19 16.31 1.97 2.89
C LEU A 19 15.94 2.70 4.18
N VAL A 20 15.24 2.02 5.08
CA VAL A 20 15.02 2.49 6.45
C VAL A 20 15.95 1.69 7.38
N PRO A 21 17.10 2.26 7.82
CA PRO A 21 18.01 1.58 8.72
C PRO A 21 17.35 1.32 10.08
N LYS A 22 17.68 0.20 10.71
CA LYS A 22 17.30 -0.10 12.10
C LYS A 22 18.18 0.62 13.13
N ASP A 23 19.18 1.38 12.68
CA ASP A 23 20.08 2.08 13.60
C ASP A 23 19.41 3.30 14.25
N ASP A 24 20.01 3.79 15.34
CA ASP A 24 19.50 4.81 16.24
C ASP A 24 19.18 6.16 15.57
N THR A 25 19.49 6.32 14.27
CA THR A 25 19.12 7.53 13.52
C THR A 25 17.73 7.42 12.89
N GLY A 26 17.24 6.20 12.60
CA GLY A 26 15.92 5.92 11.99
C GLY A 26 15.65 6.61 10.65
N LYS A 27 16.61 7.36 10.10
CA LYS A 27 16.39 8.25 8.96
C LYS A 27 16.46 7.44 7.66
N PRO A 28 15.45 7.57 6.79
CA PRO A 28 15.49 6.92 5.48
C PRO A 28 16.69 7.38 4.64
N VAL A 29 17.38 6.43 4.00
CA VAL A 29 18.52 6.67 3.13
C VAL A 29 18.25 6.09 1.75
N TRP A 30 18.53 6.89 0.73
CA TRP A 30 18.44 6.47 -0.66
C TRP A 30 19.70 5.72 -1.10
N VAL A 31 19.53 4.48 -1.55
CA VAL A 31 20.60 3.63 -2.09
C VAL A 31 20.30 3.23 -3.53
N GLU A 32 21.33 2.86 -4.29
CA GLU A 32 21.14 2.33 -5.64
C GLU A 32 20.35 1.02 -5.61
N ARG A 33 19.59 0.73 -6.67
CA ARG A 33 18.70 -0.45 -6.70
C ARG A 33 19.44 -1.79 -6.73
N ASP A 34 20.72 -1.80 -7.10
CA ASP A 34 21.59 -2.97 -7.04
C ASP A 34 22.24 -3.18 -5.67
N HIS A 35 22.00 -2.26 -4.71
CA HIS A 35 22.48 -2.41 -3.34
C HIS A 35 21.89 -3.69 -2.72
N PRO A 36 22.68 -4.54 -2.03
CA PRO A 36 22.21 -5.83 -1.51
C PRO A 36 20.95 -5.76 -0.64
N ALA A 37 20.84 -4.72 0.20
CA ALA A 37 19.66 -4.48 1.03
C ALA A 37 18.36 -4.24 0.22
N ALA A 38 18.46 -3.74 -1.01
CA ALA A 38 17.32 -3.55 -1.89
C ALA A 38 16.74 -4.88 -2.40
N SER A 39 17.50 -5.97 -2.35
CA SER A 39 17.07 -7.33 -2.75
C SER A 39 16.96 -8.31 -1.58
N GLU A 40 17.26 -7.87 -0.36
CA GLU A 40 17.23 -8.72 0.82
C GLU A 40 15.78 -9.13 1.15
N VAL A 41 15.53 -10.45 1.23
CA VAL A 41 14.29 -10.99 1.81
C VAL A 41 14.59 -11.39 3.24
N ARG A 42 14.00 -10.65 4.19
CA ARG A 42 14.12 -10.95 5.61
C ARG A 42 13.04 -11.96 5.98
N LEU A 43 13.46 -13.13 6.45
CA LEU A 43 12.55 -14.20 6.82
C LEU A 43 11.84 -13.87 8.15
N THR A 44 10.70 -14.53 8.35
CA THR A 44 9.90 -14.43 9.57
C THR A 44 10.07 -15.69 10.40
N ASP A 45 9.99 -15.55 11.73
CA ASP A 45 9.92 -16.66 12.67
C ASP A 45 8.47 -16.87 13.11
N PHE A 46 8.07 -18.13 13.30
CA PHE A 46 6.76 -18.44 13.86
C PHE A 46 6.70 -17.98 15.33
N GLY A 47 5.70 -17.14 15.64
CA GLY A 47 5.50 -16.60 16.99
C GLY A 47 4.62 -17.50 17.85
N ASP A 48 3.30 -17.47 17.61
CA ASP A 48 2.31 -18.17 18.41
C ASP A 48 1.06 -18.54 17.57
N ALA A 49 0.23 -19.44 18.09
CA ALA A 49 -1.07 -19.84 17.53
C ALA A 49 -2.20 -19.45 18.48
N VAL A 50 -3.22 -18.75 17.97
CA VAL A 50 -4.36 -18.31 18.76
C VAL A 50 -5.66 -18.91 18.21
N GLY A 51 -6.38 -19.66 19.06
CA GLY A 51 -7.65 -20.31 18.71
C GLY A 51 -7.48 -21.70 18.10
N ASP A 52 -8.50 -22.16 17.36
CA ASP A 52 -8.50 -23.45 16.68
C ASP A 52 -7.74 -23.34 15.35
N VAL A 53 -6.44 -23.65 15.39
CA VAL A 53 -5.56 -23.60 14.21
C VAL A 53 -5.50 -24.98 13.54
N PRO A 54 -5.82 -25.09 12.23
CA PRO A 54 -5.66 -26.33 11.47
C PRO A 54 -4.21 -26.86 11.50
N GLU A 55 -4.05 -28.17 11.32
CA GLU A 55 -2.71 -28.78 11.20
C GLU A 55 -1.93 -28.24 9.99
N ASP A 56 -2.62 -27.88 8.90
CA ASP A 56 -2.04 -27.14 7.80
C ASP A 56 -2.00 -25.64 8.16
N PRO A 57 -0.83 -25.07 8.49
CA PRO A 57 -0.72 -23.67 8.91
C PRO A 57 -1.10 -22.71 7.78
N TYR A 58 -1.08 -23.14 6.52
CA TYR A 58 -1.44 -22.32 5.37
C TYR A 58 -2.96 -22.29 5.08
N ALA A 59 -3.73 -23.15 5.75
CA ALA A 59 -5.19 -23.11 5.75
C ALA A 59 -5.76 -22.18 6.85
N ALA A 60 -4.90 -21.62 7.70
CA ALA A 60 -5.26 -20.71 8.77
C ALA A 60 -5.17 -19.23 8.35
N ASN A 61 -5.70 -18.34 9.20
CA ASN A 61 -5.42 -16.92 9.08
C ASN A 61 -4.00 -16.63 9.60
N LEU A 62 -3.28 -15.73 8.91
CA LEU A 62 -1.92 -15.35 9.27
C LEU A 62 -1.88 -13.91 9.78
N LEU A 63 -1.11 -13.69 10.85
CA LEU A 63 -0.75 -12.38 11.36
C LEU A 63 0.77 -12.25 11.36
N PHE A 64 1.28 -11.20 10.70
CA PHE A 64 2.70 -10.87 10.69
C PHE A 64 2.96 -9.64 11.56
N THR A 65 4.04 -9.69 12.33
CA THR A 65 4.53 -8.56 13.13
C THR A 65 5.88 -8.11 12.58
N GLY A 66 5.95 -6.90 12.02
CA GLY A 66 7.17 -6.38 11.41
C GLY A 66 6.87 -5.32 10.36
N ASP A 67 7.90 -4.94 9.58
CA ASP A 67 7.73 -4.01 8.46
C ASP A 67 6.93 -4.67 7.32
N SER A 68 5.94 -3.96 6.81
CA SER A 68 5.06 -4.47 5.76
C SER A 68 5.77 -4.77 4.44
N LEU A 69 6.86 -4.08 4.10
CA LEU A 69 7.66 -4.38 2.91
C LEU A 69 8.33 -5.75 3.02
N ASP A 70 8.89 -6.08 4.19
CA ASP A 70 9.51 -7.38 4.45
C ASP A 70 8.46 -8.50 4.33
N VAL A 71 7.26 -8.29 4.91
CA VAL A 71 6.15 -9.25 4.80
C VAL A 71 5.70 -9.44 3.34
N LEU A 72 5.51 -8.35 2.60
CA LEU A 72 5.12 -8.43 1.18
C LEU A 72 6.17 -9.16 0.34
N ARG A 73 7.47 -9.00 0.64
CA ARG A 73 8.55 -9.77 0.00
C ARG A 73 8.46 -11.24 0.32
N ILE A 74 8.23 -11.61 1.59
CA ILE A 74 8.03 -13.01 1.99
C ILE A 74 6.90 -13.63 1.15
N LEU A 75 5.74 -12.97 1.08
CA LEU A 75 4.57 -13.46 0.34
C LEU A 75 4.83 -13.60 -1.17
N CYS A 76 5.68 -12.75 -1.74
CA CYS A 76 6.00 -12.76 -3.17
C CYS A 76 7.14 -13.72 -3.56
N GLU A 77 8.11 -13.93 -2.66
CA GLU A 77 9.42 -14.48 -3.02
C GLU A 77 9.74 -15.81 -2.33
N VAL A 78 9.30 -16.02 -1.09
CA VAL A 78 9.58 -17.28 -0.38
C VAL A 78 8.74 -18.40 -1.00
N PRO A 79 9.33 -19.52 -1.45
CA PRO A 79 8.65 -20.52 -2.28
C PRO A 79 7.31 -21.03 -1.72
N GLU A 80 7.26 -21.29 -0.42
CA GLU A 80 6.07 -21.80 0.28
C GLU A 80 4.92 -20.79 0.22
N TYR A 81 5.15 -19.55 0.64
CA TYR A 81 4.15 -18.46 0.60
C TYR A 81 3.81 -18.05 -0.82
N ARG A 82 4.82 -17.90 -1.68
CA ARG A 82 4.64 -17.52 -3.08
C ARG A 82 3.69 -18.46 -3.81
N ALA A 83 3.81 -19.77 -3.58
CA ALA A 83 2.96 -20.77 -4.22
C ALA A 83 1.48 -20.57 -3.84
N ILE A 84 1.18 -19.97 -2.69
CA ILE A 84 -0.17 -19.81 -2.14
C ILE A 84 -0.73 -18.41 -2.42
N TYR A 85 0.09 -17.36 -2.35
CA TYR A 85 -0.40 -15.98 -2.34
C TYR A 85 -0.13 -15.20 -3.63
N ARG A 86 0.98 -15.43 -4.34
CA ARG A 86 1.32 -14.63 -5.53
C ARG A 86 0.29 -14.83 -6.64
N GLY A 87 -0.29 -13.73 -7.12
CA GLY A 87 -1.35 -13.76 -8.13
C GLY A 87 -2.66 -14.40 -7.67
N LYS A 88 -2.91 -14.51 -6.36
CA LYS A 88 -4.06 -15.21 -5.79
C LYS A 88 -4.86 -14.39 -4.79
N VAL A 89 -4.35 -13.23 -4.34
CA VAL A 89 -5.05 -12.36 -3.40
C VAL A 89 -6.22 -11.64 -4.09
N LYS A 90 -7.43 -11.77 -3.55
CA LYS A 90 -8.65 -11.18 -4.13
C LYS A 90 -8.91 -9.73 -3.74
N LEU A 91 -8.44 -9.33 -2.56
CA LEU A 91 -8.62 -7.99 -2.03
C LEU A 91 -7.42 -7.63 -1.17
N VAL A 92 -6.87 -6.45 -1.40
CA VAL A 92 -5.95 -5.80 -0.48
C VAL A 92 -6.60 -4.49 -0.05
N TYR A 93 -6.71 -4.28 1.25
CA TYR A 93 -7.11 -3.01 1.85
C TYR A 93 -5.93 -2.48 2.65
N ILE A 94 -5.57 -1.21 2.43
CA ILE A 94 -4.51 -0.55 3.18
C ILE A 94 -4.97 0.83 3.64
N ASP A 95 -4.53 1.19 4.84
CA ASP A 95 -4.72 2.47 5.50
C ASP A 95 -3.32 3.03 5.82
N PRO A 96 -2.57 3.49 4.80
CA PRO A 96 -1.21 4.00 4.99
C PRO A 96 -1.23 5.28 5.86
N PRO A 97 -0.09 5.68 6.45
CA PRO A 97 -0.02 6.93 7.20
C PRO A 97 -0.44 8.11 6.31
N PHE A 98 -1.35 8.93 6.80
CA PHE A 98 -1.96 10.04 6.06
C PHE A 98 -1.01 11.24 5.89
N ASN A 99 0.09 11.29 6.64
CA ASN A 99 1.08 12.38 6.58
C ASN A 99 0.44 13.73 6.95
N THR A 100 -0.44 13.71 7.96
CA THR A 100 -1.26 14.85 8.39
C THR A 100 -0.49 15.84 9.28
N GLY A 101 0.74 15.49 9.68
CA GLY A 101 1.52 16.24 10.64
C GLY A 101 1.06 16.05 12.08
N GLN A 102 0.25 15.03 12.38
CA GLN A 102 -0.14 14.66 13.74
C GLN A 102 0.73 13.53 14.24
N ALA A 103 1.51 13.77 15.29
CA ALA A 103 2.34 12.72 15.89
C ALA A 103 1.46 11.62 16.49
N PHE A 104 1.31 10.50 15.78
CA PHE A 104 0.83 9.25 16.36
C PHE A 104 2.01 8.50 16.98
N GLU A 105 1.79 7.84 18.13
CA GLU A 105 2.84 7.20 18.93
C GLU A 105 3.60 6.05 18.22
N HIS A 106 3.17 5.63 17.03
CA HIS A 106 3.67 4.41 16.38
C HIS A 106 4.36 4.61 15.01
N TYR A 107 4.29 5.79 14.38
CA TYR A 107 5.01 6.10 13.13
C TYR A 107 5.26 7.61 12.97
N ASP A 108 6.34 8.00 12.28
CA ASP A 108 6.65 9.40 11.98
C ASP A 108 5.68 9.97 10.92
N ASP A 109 4.57 10.60 11.36
CA ASP A 109 3.58 11.29 10.52
C ASP A 109 4.08 12.66 9.98
N TRP A 110 5.40 12.79 9.82
CA TRP A 110 6.09 13.94 9.23
C TRP A 110 7.05 13.46 8.12
N MET A 111 6.55 12.61 7.23
CA MET A 111 7.37 12.10 6.14
C MET A 111 7.35 13.10 4.99
N GLU A 112 8.52 13.51 4.51
CA GLU A 112 8.56 14.34 3.31
C GLU A 112 7.93 13.57 2.13
N HIS A 113 7.16 14.27 1.28
CA HIS A 113 6.32 13.64 0.24
C HIS A 113 7.09 12.69 -0.68
N SER A 114 8.33 13.02 -1.06
CA SER A 114 9.17 12.14 -1.87
C SER A 114 9.54 10.85 -1.15
N THR A 115 9.76 10.92 0.17
CA THR A 115 10.00 9.74 1.01
C THR A 115 8.73 8.88 1.10
N TRP A 116 7.56 9.51 1.30
CA TRP A 116 6.26 8.80 1.36
C TRP A 116 5.93 8.08 0.05
N LEU A 117 6.08 8.78 -1.08
CA LEU A 117 5.86 8.20 -2.42
C LEU A 117 6.74 6.98 -2.64
N SER A 118 7.97 7.01 -2.15
CA SER A 118 8.95 5.95 -2.34
C SER A 118 8.69 4.75 -1.46
N PHE A 119 8.34 5.02 -0.20
CA PHE A 119 7.84 4.02 0.73
C PHE A 119 6.62 3.28 0.18
N MET A 120 5.66 4.01 -0.39
CA MET A 120 4.44 3.43 -0.96
C MET A 120 4.68 2.72 -2.29
N ARG A 121 5.57 3.24 -3.15
CA ARG A 121 5.85 2.65 -4.47
C ARG A 121 6.34 1.20 -4.35
N GLU A 122 7.29 0.93 -3.47
CA GLU A 122 7.85 -0.41 -3.28
C GLU A 122 6.78 -1.41 -2.80
N ARG A 123 5.86 -0.96 -1.93
CA ARG A 123 4.74 -1.78 -1.44
C ARG A 123 3.71 -2.04 -2.52
N LEU A 124 3.32 -1.01 -3.29
CA LEU A 124 2.34 -1.13 -4.36
C LEU A 124 2.81 -2.09 -5.46
N LEU A 125 4.11 -2.11 -5.78
CA LEU A 125 4.68 -3.06 -6.75
C LEU A 125 4.48 -4.52 -6.31
N LEU A 126 4.74 -4.82 -5.03
CA LEU A 126 4.56 -6.18 -4.48
C LEU A 126 3.08 -6.51 -4.30
N ILE A 127 2.26 -5.58 -3.80
CA ILE A 127 0.81 -5.74 -3.68
C ILE A 127 0.20 -6.08 -5.04
N ARG A 128 0.61 -5.36 -6.09
CA ARG A 128 0.19 -5.65 -7.45
C ARG A 128 0.46 -7.12 -7.75
N ASP A 129 1.67 -7.60 -7.54
CA ASP A 129 2.09 -8.99 -7.81
C ASP A 129 1.38 -10.07 -6.98
N LEU A 130 0.88 -9.72 -5.80
CA LEU A 130 0.05 -10.62 -4.99
C LEU A 130 -1.38 -10.73 -5.51
N LEU A 131 -1.93 -9.67 -6.10
CA LEU A 131 -3.31 -9.65 -6.54
C LEU A 131 -3.57 -10.64 -7.68
N ALA A 132 -4.66 -11.39 -7.54
CA ALA A 132 -5.25 -12.15 -8.63
C ALA A 132 -5.69 -11.22 -9.77
N PRO A 133 -5.83 -11.72 -11.02
CA PRO A 133 -6.27 -10.90 -12.16
C PRO A 133 -7.57 -10.13 -11.91
N ASP A 134 -8.55 -10.77 -11.25
CA ASP A 134 -9.83 -10.21 -10.83
C ASP A 134 -9.80 -9.53 -9.45
N GLY A 135 -8.61 -9.39 -8.85
CA GLY A 135 -8.39 -8.79 -7.54
C GLY A 135 -8.42 -7.27 -7.55
N SER A 136 -8.64 -6.67 -6.38
CA SER A 136 -8.68 -5.22 -6.21
C SER A 136 -7.84 -4.71 -5.03
N LEU A 137 -7.26 -3.52 -5.18
CA LEU A 137 -6.60 -2.75 -4.13
C LEU A 137 -7.48 -1.56 -3.73
N TRP A 138 -7.63 -1.39 -2.41
CA TRP A 138 -8.41 -0.33 -1.78
C TRP A 138 -7.46 0.43 -0.85
N VAL A 139 -7.32 1.74 -1.08
CA VAL A 139 -6.39 2.59 -0.32
C VAL A 139 -7.18 3.72 0.31
N HIS A 140 -7.26 3.71 1.63
CA HIS A 140 -7.91 4.75 2.43
C HIS A 140 -6.91 5.86 2.75
N LEU A 141 -7.31 7.11 2.54
CA LEU A 141 -6.45 8.29 2.61
C LEU A 141 -7.25 9.48 3.12
N ASP A 142 -6.55 10.54 3.46
CA ASP A 142 -7.08 11.88 3.66
C ASP A 142 -6.77 12.80 2.45
N ASP A 143 -6.92 14.10 2.64
CA ASP A 143 -6.61 15.12 1.63
C ASP A 143 -5.11 15.30 1.34
N ALA A 144 -4.21 14.94 2.26
CA ALA A 144 -2.80 15.28 2.17
C ALA A 144 -2.08 14.52 1.06
N GLU A 145 -2.32 13.22 0.92
CA GLU A 145 -1.61 12.36 -0.04
C GLU A 145 -2.50 11.73 -1.13
N GLN A 146 -3.83 11.87 -1.07
CA GLN A 146 -4.74 11.23 -2.04
C GLN A 146 -4.36 11.46 -3.51
N HIS A 147 -4.00 12.70 -3.86
CA HIS A 147 -3.68 13.06 -5.24
C HIS A 147 -2.33 12.49 -5.70
N ARG A 148 -1.34 12.38 -4.81
CA ARG A 148 -0.04 11.78 -5.11
C ARG A 148 -0.14 10.26 -5.18
N MET A 149 -0.87 9.65 -4.25
CA MET A 149 -1.19 8.23 -4.28
C MET A 149 -1.89 7.86 -5.57
N ARG A 150 -2.87 8.66 -5.98
CA ARG A 150 -3.60 8.46 -7.22
C ARG A 150 -2.69 8.39 -8.44
N CYS A 151 -1.78 9.37 -8.57
CA CYS A 151 -0.78 9.38 -9.65
C CYS A 151 0.14 8.15 -9.59
N LEU A 152 0.56 7.76 -8.38
CA LEU A 152 1.42 6.60 -8.19
C LEU A 152 0.70 5.29 -8.55
N MET A 153 -0.56 5.13 -8.18
CA MET A 153 -1.38 3.98 -8.55
C MET A 153 -1.62 3.93 -10.07
N ASP A 154 -1.85 5.07 -10.73
CA ASP A 154 -1.91 5.15 -12.19
C ASP A 154 -0.59 4.69 -12.86
N GLU A 155 0.57 4.95 -12.24
CA GLU A 155 1.85 4.46 -12.72
C GLU A 155 1.99 2.93 -12.55
N VAL A 156 1.65 2.40 -11.37
CA VAL A 156 1.87 0.99 -10.99
C VAL A 156 0.83 0.05 -11.61
N PHE A 157 -0.44 0.41 -11.52
CA PHE A 157 -1.57 -0.41 -11.99
C PHE A 157 -2.02 -0.03 -13.40
N GLY A 158 -1.76 1.20 -13.84
CA GLY A 158 -2.26 1.73 -15.09
C GLY A 158 -3.59 2.47 -14.90
N ALA A 159 -3.70 3.67 -15.47
CA ALA A 159 -4.89 4.51 -15.34
C ALA A 159 -6.22 3.85 -15.75
N PRO A 160 -6.29 2.99 -16.80
CA PRO A 160 -7.53 2.29 -17.14
C PRO A 160 -8.03 1.30 -16.08
N ASN A 161 -7.17 0.89 -15.14
CA ASN A 161 -7.53 -0.04 -14.06
C ASN A 161 -8.08 0.65 -12.81
N PHE A 162 -8.23 1.98 -12.85
CA PHE A 162 -8.98 2.67 -11.82
C PHE A 162 -10.47 2.38 -11.93
N ILE A 163 -11.08 2.12 -10.77
CA ILE A 163 -12.50 1.79 -10.68
C ILE A 163 -13.30 2.97 -10.15
N ALA A 164 -12.98 3.44 -8.94
CA ALA A 164 -13.73 4.50 -8.28
C ALA A 164 -12.94 5.10 -7.11
N THR A 165 -13.32 6.33 -6.74
CA THR A 165 -13.02 6.89 -5.42
C THR A 165 -14.30 6.87 -4.62
N LEU A 166 -14.26 6.14 -3.52
CA LEU A 166 -15.36 6.07 -2.56
C LEU A 166 -15.16 7.18 -1.53
N GLN A 167 -16.24 7.74 -1.01
CA GLN A 167 -16.19 8.77 0.04
C GLN A 167 -16.70 8.13 1.32
N TRP A 168 -15.82 7.98 2.30
CA TRP A 168 -16.15 7.45 3.62
C TRP A 168 -16.56 8.61 4.53
N GLU A 169 -17.83 8.64 4.96
CA GLU A 169 -18.33 9.66 5.88
C GLU A 169 -17.84 9.36 7.31
N MET A 170 -16.92 10.18 7.80
CA MET A 170 -16.37 10.07 9.15
C MET A 170 -17.16 10.85 10.20
N ALA A 171 -17.94 11.84 9.77
CA ALA A 171 -18.72 12.70 10.64
C ALA A 171 -20.08 13.00 10.01
N ASP A 172 -21.13 12.87 10.80
CA ASP A 172 -22.53 13.11 10.43
C ASP A 172 -22.94 14.59 10.48
N SER A 173 -22.02 15.46 10.88
CA SER A 173 -22.25 16.89 11.05
C SER A 173 -20.96 17.70 10.90
N PRO A 174 -21.03 18.91 10.32
CA PRO A 174 -19.88 19.79 10.20
C PRO A 174 -19.24 20.09 11.56
N ARG A 175 -17.92 20.06 11.60
CA ARG A 175 -17.12 20.44 12.77
C ARG A 175 -17.21 21.95 12.97
N ASN A 176 -17.75 22.37 14.10
CA ASN A 176 -17.83 23.80 14.48
C ASN A 176 -16.45 24.48 14.61
N SER A 177 -15.37 23.70 14.70
CA SER A 177 -13.98 24.17 14.72
C SER A 177 -13.37 24.35 13.33
N ALA A 178 -14.10 24.04 12.25
CA ALA A 178 -13.60 24.16 10.90
C ALA A 178 -13.26 25.62 10.54
N ARG A 179 -12.04 25.85 10.04
CA ARG A 179 -11.56 27.18 9.66
C ARG A 179 -12.07 27.63 8.28
N HIS A 180 -12.24 26.69 7.36
CA HIS A 180 -12.64 26.96 5.97
C HIS A 180 -13.84 26.10 5.59
N PHE A 181 -13.61 24.81 5.35
CA PHE A 181 -14.63 23.79 5.15
C PHE A 181 -14.45 22.71 6.21
N SER A 182 -15.54 22.10 6.64
CA SER A 182 -15.45 20.90 7.46
C SER A 182 -15.02 19.74 6.58
N VAL A 183 -14.00 19.02 7.03
CA VAL A 183 -13.55 17.78 6.40
C VAL A 183 -14.23 16.65 7.16
N ASP A 184 -15.29 16.14 6.55
CA ASP A 184 -16.19 15.14 7.14
C ASP A 184 -16.11 13.80 6.40
N VAL A 185 -15.33 13.74 5.31
CA VAL A 185 -15.17 12.57 4.46
C VAL A 185 -13.71 12.27 4.20
N ASP A 186 -13.37 10.99 4.12
CA ASP A 186 -12.08 10.49 3.66
C ASP A 186 -12.22 9.71 2.34
N PRO A 187 -11.34 9.94 1.35
CA PRO A 187 -11.33 9.19 0.11
C PRO A 187 -10.78 7.77 0.27
N ILE A 188 -11.44 6.79 -0.35
CA ILE A 188 -10.90 5.44 -0.58
C ILE A 188 -10.73 5.22 -2.08
N HIS A 189 -9.50 5.12 -2.56
CA HIS A 189 -9.21 4.82 -3.96
C HIS A 189 -9.26 3.32 -4.24
N VAL A 190 -10.00 2.93 -5.28
CA VAL A 190 -10.16 1.54 -5.70
C VAL A 190 -9.55 1.31 -7.08
N TYR A 191 -8.63 0.34 -7.16
CA TYR A 191 -8.03 -0.14 -8.40
C TYR A 191 -8.23 -1.63 -8.57
N ALA A 192 -8.42 -2.06 -9.80
CA ALA A 192 -8.32 -3.46 -10.18
C ALA A 192 -6.86 -3.83 -10.48
N ARG A 193 -6.52 -5.11 -10.34
CA ARG A 193 -5.29 -5.67 -10.95
C ARG A 193 -5.41 -5.64 -12.48
N ASP A 194 -6.54 -6.10 -13.01
CA ASP A 194 -6.96 -5.96 -14.39
C ASP A 194 -8.45 -5.55 -14.42
N GLY A 195 -8.73 -4.33 -14.89
CA GLY A 195 -10.07 -3.78 -14.94
C GLY A 195 -11.01 -4.53 -15.89
N SER A 196 -10.47 -5.30 -16.84
CA SER A 196 -11.26 -6.14 -17.75
C SER A 196 -11.70 -7.46 -17.13
N GLU A 197 -11.01 -7.93 -16.08
CA GLU A 197 -11.32 -9.19 -15.38
C GLU A 197 -12.10 -8.98 -14.07
N MET A 198 -12.13 -7.76 -13.54
CA MET A 198 -12.83 -7.47 -12.29
C MET A 198 -14.35 -7.55 -12.47
N ALA A 199 -14.98 -8.48 -11.74
CA ALA A 199 -16.43 -8.55 -11.66
C ALA A 199 -17.02 -7.31 -10.93
N PRO A 200 -18.24 -6.85 -11.29
CA PRO A 200 -18.91 -5.78 -10.56
C PRO A 200 -19.04 -6.15 -9.08
N LYS A 201 -18.48 -5.32 -8.20
CA LYS A 201 -18.69 -5.44 -6.76
C LYS A 201 -19.83 -4.50 -6.36
N ALA A 202 -20.98 -5.06 -6.01
CA ALA A 202 -22.07 -4.32 -5.39
C ALA A 202 -21.71 -4.06 -3.92
N VAL A 203 -20.85 -3.08 -3.66
CA VAL A 203 -20.58 -2.62 -2.29
C VAL A 203 -21.48 -1.44 -2.03
N ALA A 204 -22.50 -1.63 -1.19
CA ALA A 204 -23.18 -0.54 -0.55
C ALA A 204 -22.23 0.00 0.52
N ILE A 205 -21.72 1.20 0.30
CA ILE A 205 -20.96 1.93 1.30
C ILE A 205 -22.02 2.75 2.01
N CYS A 206 -22.39 2.27 3.20
CA CYS A 206 -23.34 2.92 4.09
C CYS A 206 -22.59 3.89 5.00
#